data_AF-A0A936QLC2-F1
#
_entry.id   AF-A0A936QLC2-F1
#
_cell.length_a   1.000
_cell.length_b   1.000
_cell.length_c   1.000
_cell.angle_alpha   90.00
_cell.angle_beta   90.00
_cell.angle_gamma   90.00
#
_symmetry.space_group_name_H-M   'P 1'
#
loop_
_entity.id
_entity.type
_entity.pdbx_description
1 polymer ?
#
loop_
_entity_poly.entity_id
_entity_poly.type
_entity_poly.pdbx_seq_one_letter_code
_entity_poly.pdbx_strand_id
1 'polypeptide(L)'
;MRTMLLATLFILSASTGSAQTRPLPDSAAVWVNTVYTVEPFPPPGTFSLLSVDSYCAQGEDTLINSNSYVKLAYCEGGYKGAFRNDEGSVYYVPADSTQEYLIYDFTLMDGDTAFQVYYELPGNVPAITNVVIANVMYDVLLEGRKVLFLQEGGTWVEGIGAEWGLLSEPWINVSNYQRRLECMSLRDSTHYPADNIGPGACALDISVGEDVLAGGIRLYPNPTPDGLVRLQVPAASWDRTVRVITTDGRVVPTQLTGTGTETTLDMKSAPPGLYVVYLQAGERRLVRTVVRQ
;
A
#
# COMPACT_ATOMS: atom_id res chain seq x y z
N MET A 1 -50.25 -25.84 -58.46
CA MET A 1 -49.27 -24.93 -57.85
C MET A 1 -49.77 -24.54 -56.48
N ARG A 2 -49.24 -25.14 -55.41
CA ARG A 2 -49.57 -24.82 -54.01
C ARG A 2 -48.38 -24.06 -53.44
N THR A 3 -48.58 -22.77 -53.22
CA THR A 3 -47.60 -21.82 -52.70
C THR A 3 -47.39 -22.08 -51.21
N MET A 4 -46.15 -22.42 -50.83
CA MET A 4 -45.68 -22.45 -49.45
C MET A 4 -45.64 -21.03 -48.89
N LEU A 5 -46.27 -20.80 -47.74
CA LEU A 5 -46.00 -19.63 -46.89
C LEU A 5 -45.07 -20.10 -45.77
N LEU A 6 -43.81 -19.69 -45.83
CA LEU A 6 -42.83 -19.89 -44.76
C LEU A 6 -42.87 -18.63 -43.88
N ALA A 7 -43.39 -18.77 -42.65
CA ALA A 7 -43.38 -17.69 -41.66
C ALA A 7 -42.07 -17.80 -40.86
N THR A 8 -41.12 -16.90 -41.13
CA THR A 8 -39.86 -16.79 -40.38
C THR A 8 -40.09 -15.99 -39.11
N LEU A 9 -40.05 -16.68 -37.96
CA LEU A 9 -40.15 -16.08 -36.63
C LEU A 9 -38.77 -15.51 -36.23
N PHE A 10 -38.62 -14.19 -36.29
CA PHE A 10 -37.46 -13.48 -35.75
C PHE A 10 -37.58 -13.41 -34.23
N ILE A 11 -36.87 -14.28 -33.52
CA ILE A 11 -36.69 -14.16 -32.06
C ILE A 11 -35.63 -13.07 -31.85
N LEU A 12 -36.07 -11.85 -31.53
CA LEU A 12 -35.17 -10.83 -30.99
C LEU A 12 -34.78 -11.25 -29.57
N SER A 13 -33.59 -11.82 -29.42
CA SER A 13 -32.90 -11.92 -28.15
C SER A 13 -32.56 -10.51 -27.68
N ALA A 14 -33.43 -9.90 -26.87
CA ALA A 14 -33.06 -8.72 -26.11
C ALA A 14 -32.00 -9.15 -25.10
N SER A 15 -30.72 -8.96 -25.42
CA SER A 15 -29.67 -8.94 -24.44
C SER A 15 -29.95 -7.75 -23.53
N THR A 16 -30.59 -7.98 -22.39
CA THR A 16 -30.54 -7.04 -21.27
C THR A 16 -29.07 -7.00 -20.86
N GLY A 17 -28.33 -6.02 -21.39
CA GLY A 17 -27.05 -5.64 -20.84
C GLY A 17 -27.30 -5.06 -19.47
N SER A 18 -27.38 -5.89 -18.44
CA SER A 18 -27.20 -5.42 -17.08
C SER A 18 -25.82 -4.78 -17.05
N ALA A 19 -25.76 -3.49 -16.72
CA ALA A 19 -24.50 -2.85 -16.38
C ALA A 19 -23.83 -3.75 -15.33
N GLN A 20 -22.68 -4.35 -15.68
CA GLN A 20 -21.97 -5.23 -14.76
C GLN A 20 -21.41 -4.34 -13.66
N THR A 21 -21.97 -4.46 -12.46
CA THR A 21 -21.41 -3.82 -11.28
C THR A 21 -20.03 -4.41 -11.02
N ARG A 22 -19.09 -3.57 -10.56
CA ARG A 22 -17.74 -4.02 -10.22
C ARG A 22 -17.68 -4.35 -8.72
N PRO A 23 -17.66 -5.63 -8.32
CA PRO A 23 -17.61 -6.00 -6.91
C PRO A 23 -16.27 -5.54 -6.29
N LEU A 24 -16.25 -5.40 -4.96
CA LEU A 24 -14.97 -5.38 -4.24
C LEU A 24 -14.23 -6.70 -4.54
N PRO A 25 -12.94 -6.67 -4.86
CA PRO A 25 -12.23 -7.89 -5.20
C PRO A 25 -12.12 -8.83 -4.01
N ASP A 26 -12.33 -10.11 -4.26
CA ASP A 26 -12.33 -11.18 -3.26
C ASP A 26 -10.93 -11.75 -2.97
N SER A 27 -9.95 -11.45 -3.82
CA SER A 27 -8.64 -12.09 -3.80
C SER A 27 -7.54 -11.19 -4.32
N ALA A 28 -6.34 -11.37 -3.76
CA ALA A 28 -5.14 -10.58 -4.05
C ALA A 28 -5.38 -9.06 -3.99
N ALA A 29 -6.24 -8.58 -3.11
CA ALA A 29 -6.53 -7.15 -2.97
C ALA A 29 -5.94 -6.58 -1.69
N VAL A 30 -5.46 -5.34 -1.78
CA VAL A 30 -4.86 -4.60 -0.69
C VAL A 30 -5.48 -3.21 -0.64
N TRP A 31 -5.86 -2.76 0.55
CA TRP A 31 -6.29 -1.40 0.84
C TRP A 31 -5.39 -0.81 1.92
N VAL A 32 -4.66 0.25 1.58
CA VAL A 32 -3.75 0.93 2.50
C VAL A 32 -4.44 2.15 3.07
N ASN A 33 -4.76 2.11 4.36
CA ASN A 33 -5.48 3.18 5.05
C ASN A 33 -4.50 3.89 5.98
N THR A 34 -4.52 5.21 6.00
CA THR A 34 -3.68 6.01 6.89
C THR A 34 -4.52 6.90 7.76
N VAL A 35 -3.98 7.23 8.94
CA VAL A 35 -4.51 8.24 9.83
C VAL A 35 -3.42 9.26 10.07
N TYR A 36 -3.74 10.54 9.91
CA TYR A 36 -2.86 11.66 10.20
C TYR A 36 -3.43 12.48 11.33
N THR A 37 -2.58 13.04 12.20
CA THR A 37 -2.94 14.20 13.01
C THR A 37 -2.71 15.47 12.20
N VAL A 38 -3.64 16.41 12.31
CA VAL A 38 -3.56 17.71 11.64
C VAL A 38 -3.30 18.77 12.69
N GLU A 39 -2.11 19.38 12.66
CA GLU A 39 -1.78 20.48 13.57
C GLU A 39 -2.16 21.83 12.95
N PRO A 40 -3.05 22.60 13.59
CA PRO A 40 -3.50 23.87 13.06
C PRO A 40 -2.59 25.00 13.55
N PHE A 41 -1.37 25.18 13.01
CA PHE A 41 -0.72 26.50 12.77
C PHE A 41 0.81 26.45 12.56
N PRO A 42 1.39 27.42 11.80
CA PRO A 42 0.74 28.30 10.82
C PRO A 42 0.57 27.59 9.46
N PRO A 43 -0.37 28.03 8.59
CA PRO A 43 -0.63 27.39 7.30
C PRO A 43 0.65 27.26 6.44
N PRO A 44 0.80 26.16 5.69
CA PRO A 44 -0.12 25.02 5.61
C PRO A 44 -0.12 24.16 6.88
N GLY A 45 -1.28 23.58 7.23
CA GLY A 45 -1.38 22.62 8.34
C GLY A 45 -0.41 21.46 8.10
N THR A 46 0.32 21.06 9.14
CA THR A 46 1.23 19.92 9.07
C THR A 46 0.45 18.64 9.32
N PHE A 47 0.67 17.65 8.45
CA PHE A 47 0.14 16.31 8.61
C PHE A 47 1.24 15.42 9.17
N SER A 48 0.98 14.84 10.34
CA SER A 48 1.88 13.84 10.92
C SER A 48 1.18 12.49 10.87
N LEU A 49 1.81 11.51 10.22
CA LEU A 49 1.27 10.16 10.13
C LEU A 49 1.20 9.55 11.54
N LEU A 50 0.00 9.13 11.92
CA LEU A 50 -0.29 8.54 13.23
C LEU A 50 -0.30 7.01 13.13
N SER A 51 -0.98 6.47 12.13
CA SER A 51 -1.07 5.02 11.92
C SER A 51 -1.29 4.67 10.46
N VAL A 52 -0.94 3.42 10.13
CA VAL A 52 -1.19 2.78 8.83
C VAL A 52 -1.87 1.44 9.12
N ASP A 53 -3.03 1.22 8.50
CA ASP A 53 -3.77 -0.04 8.55
C ASP A 53 -3.94 -0.55 7.12
N SER A 54 -3.27 -1.66 6.80
CA SER A 54 -3.40 -2.32 5.50
C SER A 54 -4.34 -3.51 5.63
N TYR A 55 -5.43 -3.50 4.85
CA TYR A 55 -6.37 -4.62 4.77
C TYR A 55 -6.13 -5.45 3.52
N CYS A 56 -6.22 -6.76 3.67
CA CYS A 56 -5.95 -7.73 2.62
C CYS A 56 -7.11 -8.71 2.47
N ALA A 57 -7.52 -8.96 1.22
CA ALA A 57 -8.39 -10.06 0.83
C ALA A 57 -7.58 -11.04 -0.03
N GLN A 58 -7.47 -12.29 0.42
CA GLN A 58 -6.59 -13.30 -0.19
C GLN A 58 -7.35 -14.49 -0.80
N GLY A 59 -8.66 -14.34 -1.03
CA GLY A 59 -9.52 -15.41 -1.55
C GLY A 59 -9.85 -16.49 -0.52
N GLU A 60 -9.64 -16.21 0.77
CA GLU A 60 -10.11 -17.08 1.84
C GLU A 60 -11.57 -16.79 2.15
N ASP A 61 -12.40 -17.83 2.18
CA ASP A 61 -13.81 -17.69 2.51
C ASP A 61 -14.14 -18.16 3.94
N THR A 62 -15.28 -17.70 4.44
CA THR A 62 -15.90 -18.15 5.68
C THR A 62 -17.42 -18.22 5.53
N LEU A 63 -18.08 -19.03 6.37
CA LEU A 63 -19.53 -19.14 6.43
C LEU A 63 -20.04 -18.51 7.72
N ILE A 64 -20.95 -17.53 7.59
CA ILE A 64 -21.60 -16.86 8.71
C ILE A 64 -23.10 -16.86 8.43
N ASN A 65 -23.91 -17.43 9.35
CA ASN A 65 -25.36 -17.56 9.17
C ASN A 65 -25.80 -18.17 7.83
N SER A 66 -25.04 -19.15 7.31
CA SER A 66 -25.24 -19.81 6.00
C SER A 66 -24.93 -18.98 4.75
N ASN A 67 -24.45 -17.75 4.90
CA ASN A 67 -23.94 -16.94 3.80
C ASN A 67 -22.42 -17.10 3.67
N SER A 68 -21.91 -17.06 2.44
CA SER A 68 -20.47 -17.09 2.14
C SER A 68 -19.90 -15.67 2.13
N TYR A 69 -18.77 -15.48 2.80
CA TYR A 69 -18.06 -14.21 2.87
C TYR A 69 -16.58 -14.42 2.59
N VAL A 70 -15.96 -13.42 1.99
CA VAL A 70 -14.51 -13.30 1.86
C VAL A 70 -13.96 -12.77 3.18
N LYS A 71 -12.95 -13.43 3.74
CA LYS A 71 -12.24 -12.93 4.92
C LYS A 71 -11.44 -11.68 4.54
N LEU A 72 -11.60 -10.65 5.37
CA LEU A 72 -10.75 -9.48 5.40
C LEU A 72 -9.77 -9.64 6.57
N ALA A 73 -8.49 -9.49 6.29
CA ALA A 73 -7.43 -9.55 7.29
C ALA A 73 -6.63 -8.25 7.31
N TYR A 74 -5.94 -7.99 8.41
CA TYR A 74 -4.77 -7.12 8.36
C TYR A 74 -3.69 -7.80 7.52
N CYS A 75 -3.01 -7.05 6.65
CA CYS A 75 -1.98 -7.63 5.78
C CYS A 75 -0.79 -8.20 6.55
N GLU A 76 -0.48 -7.67 7.73
CA GLU A 76 0.53 -8.20 8.66
C GLU A 76 0.06 -9.45 9.44
N GLY A 77 -1.22 -9.81 9.28
CA GLY A 77 -1.85 -10.93 9.96
C GLY A 77 -2.89 -10.48 10.99
N GLY A 78 -3.91 -11.32 11.19
CA GLY A 78 -5.03 -11.03 12.09
C GLY A 78 -6.33 -10.85 11.31
N TYR A 79 -7.39 -11.48 11.81
CA TYR A 79 -8.72 -11.42 11.20
C TYR A 79 -9.37 -10.06 11.52
N LYS A 80 -9.74 -9.30 10.49
CA LYS A 80 -10.42 -8.00 10.64
C LYS A 80 -11.94 -8.17 10.60
N GLY A 81 -12.42 -9.06 9.75
CA GLY A 81 -13.84 -9.37 9.56
C GLY A 81 -14.04 -10.13 8.26
N ALA A 82 -15.25 -10.16 7.74
CA ALA A 82 -15.52 -10.73 6.42
C ALA A 82 -16.54 -9.89 5.66
N PHE A 83 -16.41 -9.82 4.34
CA PHE A 83 -17.35 -9.09 3.49
C PHE A 83 -17.90 -9.98 2.37
N ARG A 84 -19.04 -9.60 1.82
CA ARG A 84 -19.60 -10.22 0.61
C ARG A 84 -20.15 -9.15 -0.32
N ASN A 85 -20.06 -9.42 -1.61
CA ASN A 85 -20.71 -8.63 -2.65
C ASN A 85 -22.04 -9.28 -3.00
N ASP A 86 -23.08 -8.48 -3.20
CA ASP A 86 -24.42 -8.95 -3.51
C ASP A 86 -25.18 -7.90 -4.32
N GLU A 87 -25.38 -8.18 -5.61
CA GLU A 87 -26.12 -7.33 -6.55
C GLU A 87 -25.69 -5.84 -6.58
N GLY A 88 -24.43 -5.54 -6.28
CA GLY A 88 -23.88 -4.16 -6.24
C GLY A 88 -23.83 -3.55 -4.84
N SER A 89 -24.41 -4.21 -3.84
CA SER A 89 -24.20 -3.92 -2.42
C SER A 89 -23.02 -4.71 -1.86
N VAL A 90 -22.40 -4.15 -0.82
CA VAL A 90 -21.30 -4.77 -0.09
C VAL A 90 -21.67 -4.81 1.38
N TYR A 91 -21.66 -6.02 1.92
CA TYR A 91 -21.97 -6.29 3.32
C TYR A 91 -20.72 -6.73 4.08
N TYR A 92 -20.65 -6.41 5.36
CA TYR A 92 -19.52 -6.67 6.24
C TYR A 92 -19.97 -7.25 7.58
N VAL A 93 -19.18 -8.18 8.11
CA VAL A 93 -19.31 -8.76 9.44
C VAL A 93 -17.99 -8.53 10.19
N PRO A 94 -17.99 -7.70 11.26
CA PRO A 94 -16.80 -7.50 12.09
C PRO A 94 -16.29 -8.80 12.73
N ALA A 95 -14.98 -8.87 13.02
CA ALA A 95 -14.34 -10.08 13.53
C ALA A 95 -14.96 -10.69 14.80
N ASP A 96 -15.54 -9.85 15.66
CA ASP A 96 -16.13 -10.21 16.95
C ASP A 96 -17.67 -10.32 16.91
N SER A 97 -18.24 -10.36 15.71
CA SER A 97 -19.69 -10.34 15.50
C SER A 97 -20.16 -11.42 14.53
N THR A 98 -21.45 -11.73 14.60
CA THR A 98 -22.18 -12.50 13.57
C THR A 98 -23.25 -11.63 12.89
N GLN A 99 -23.34 -10.35 13.25
CA GLN A 99 -24.26 -9.40 12.66
C GLN A 99 -23.65 -8.85 11.37
N GLU A 100 -24.45 -8.88 10.32
CA GLU A 100 -24.12 -8.29 9.03
C GLU A 100 -24.54 -6.82 8.99
N TYR A 101 -23.71 -6.00 8.36
CA TYR A 101 -23.95 -4.58 8.12
C TYR A 101 -23.70 -4.23 6.67
N LEU A 102 -24.44 -3.26 6.13
CA LEU A 102 -24.14 -2.64 4.84
C LEU A 102 -22.92 -1.73 5.01
N ILE A 103 -21.95 -1.79 4.11
CA ILE A 103 -20.84 -0.81 4.06
C ILE A 103 -20.87 0.04 2.79
N TYR A 104 -21.34 -0.51 1.67
CA TYR A 104 -21.51 0.21 0.41
C TYR A 104 -22.73 -0.29 -0.34
N ASP A 105 -23.41 0.61 -1.06
CA ASP A 105 -24.43 0.24 -2.04
C ASP A 105 -24.19 1.03 -3.33
N PHE A 106 -23.61 0.35 -4.33
CA PHE A 106 -23.31 0.95 -5.63
C PHE A 106 -24.51 0.95 -6.58
N THR A 107 -25.68 0.44 -6.15
CA THR A 107 -26.91 0.50 -6.96
C THR A 107 -27.59 1.87 -6.90
N LEU A 108 -27.31 2.65 -5.84
CA LEU A 108 -27.93 3.94 -5.56
C LEU A 108 -27.63 5.01 -6.64
N MET A 109 -28.57 5.94 -6.78
CA MET A 109 -28.56 7.05 -7.72
C MET A 109 -28.67 8.39 -6.97
N ASP A 110 -28.53 9.51 -7.69
CA ASP A 110 -28.64 10.87 -7.13
C ASP A 110 -29.93 11.04 -6.30
N GLY A 111 -29.77 11.45 -5.04
CA GLY A 111 -30.86 11.66 -4.09
C GLY A 111 -31.28 10.42 -3.28
N ASP A 112 -30.79 9.23 -3.62
CA ASP A 112 -31.08 8.02 -2.86
C ASP A 112 -30.33 8.00 -1.51
N THR A 113 -30.79 7.15 -0.60
CA THR A 113 -30.22 7.01 0.75
C THR A 113 -29.87 5.55 1.06
N ALA A 114 -28.62 5.31 1.43
CA ALA A 114 -28.21 4.07 2.09
C ALA A 114 -28.53 4.17 3.59
N PHE A 115 -29.23 3.18 4.14
CA PHE A 115 -29.59 3.16 5.56
C PHE A 115 -28.67 2.24 6.37
N GLN A 116 -28.37 2.65 7.60
CA GLN A 116 -27.62 1.82 8.56
C GLN A 116 -26.24 1.34 8.04
N VAL A 117 -25.55 2.22 7.32
CA VAL A 117 -24.21 2.01 6.79
C VAL A 117 -23.21 1.96 7.94
N TYR A 118 -22.48 0.85 8.04
CA TYR A 118 -21.41 0.64 8.99
C TYR A 118 -20.14 1.38 8.57
N TYR A 119 -19.46 1.93 9.55
CA TYR A 119 -18.13 2.50 9.41
C TYR A 119 -17.41 2.44 10.78
N GLU A 120 -16.13 2.76 10.79
CA GLU A 120 -15.30 2.75 11.98
C GLU A 120 -14.72 4.15 12.23
N LEU A 121 -14.82 4.61 13.47
CA LEU A 121 -14.13 5.80 13.98
C LEU A 121 -12.67 5.45 14.32
N PRO A 122 -11.79 6.44 14.56
CA PRO A 122 -10.42 6.17 15.00
C PRO A 122 -10.38 5.20 16.19
N GLY A 123 -9.44 4.25 16.15
CA GLY A 123 -9.37 3.15 17.11
C GLY A 123 -10.30 1.97 16.81
N ASN A 124 -10.77 1.83 15.56
CA ASN A 124 -11.65 0.75 15.11
C ASN A 124 -12.99 0.69 15.88
N VAL A 125 -13.51 1.84 16.32
CA VAL A 125 -14.77 1.90 17.06
C VAL A 125 -15.93 1.84 16.06
N PRO A 126 -16.78 0.80 16.11
CA PRO A 126 -17.85 0.62 15.14
C PRO A 126 -18.95 1.65 15.33
N ALA A 127 -19.50 2.13 14.23
CA ALA A 127 -20.62 3.07 14.21
C ALA A 127 -21.50 2.83 12.97
N ILE A 128 -22.71 3.38 12.99
CA ILE A 128 -23.69 3.27 11.90
C ILE A 128 -24.31 4.62 11.60
N THR A 129 -24.61 4.87 10.34
CA THR A 129 -25.24 6.12 9.88
C THR A 129 -26.13 5.87 8.66
N ASN A 130 -26.91 6.87 8.27
CA ASN A 130 -27.48 6.91 6.93
C ASN A 130 -26.59 7.79 6.06
N VAL A 131 -26.54 7.49 4.76
CA VAL A 131 -25.71 8.20 3.79
C VAL A 131 -26.58 8.58 2.59
N VAL A 132 -26.56 9.84 2.19
CA VAL A 132 -27.31 10.35 1.04
C VAL A 132 -26.38 10.55 -0.14
N ILE A 133 -26.75 10.04 -1.31
CA ILE A 133 -25.99 10.21 -2.54
C ILE A 133 -26.31 11.59 -3.13
N ALA A 134 -25.32 12.47 -3.19
CA ALA A 134 -25.47 13.79 -3.79
C ALA A 134 -25.39 13.73 -5.32
N ASN A 135 -24.43 12.97 -5.84
CA ASN A 135 -24.23 12.83 -7.27
C ASN A 135 -23.53 11.52 -7.64
N VAL A 136 -23.89 10.97 -8.79
CA VAL A 136 -23.26 9.83 -9.42
C VAL A 136 -22.55 10.25 -10.70
N MET A 137 -21.32 9.76 -10.89
CA MET A 137 -20.61 9.86 -12.16
C MET A 137 -19.86 8.57 -12.50
N TYR A 138 -19.31 8.52 -13.72
CA TYR A 138 -18.37 7.49 -14.14
C TYR A 138 -17.06 8.16 -14.48
N ASP A 139 -15.99 7.79 -13.78
CA ASP A 139 -14.68 8.44 -13.93
C ASP A 139 -13.76 7.61 -14.83
N VAL A 140 -13.35 8.20 -15.94
CA VAL A 140 -12.46 7.58 -16.94
C VAL A 140 -11.06 7.35 -16.37
N LEU A 141 -10.59 8.21 -15.47
CA LEU A 141 -9.31 8.04 -14.81
C LEU A 141 -9.37 6.82 -13.89
N LEU A 142 -10.47 6.64 -13.16
CA LEU A 142 -10.74 5.44 -12.36
C LEU A 142 -11.28 4.28 -13.22
N GLU A 143 -10.74 4.09 -14.43
CA GLU A 143 -11.06 2.95 -15.30
C GLU A 143 -12.55 2.81 -15.66
N GLY A 144 -13.30 3.92 -15.67
CA GLY A 144 -14.73 3.95 -15.91
C GLY A 144 -15.59 3.45 -14.73
N ARG A 145 -15.06 3.42 -13.51
CA ARG A 145 -15.81 3.02 -12.30
C ARG A 145 -16.92 4.03 -11.99
N LYS A 146 -18.03 3.51 -11.45
CA LYS A 146 -19.08 4.35 -10.87
C LYS A 146 -18.54 5.02 -9.59
N VAL A 147 -18.72 6.32 -9.49
CA VAL A 147 -18.31 7.15 -8.34
C VAL A 147 -19.57 7.78 -7.75
N LEU A 148 -19.77 7.59 -6.45
CA LEU A 148 -20.85 8.16 -5.67
C LEU A 148 -20.28 9.26 -4.78
N PHE A 149 -20.64 10.51 -5.05
CA PHE A 149 -20.38 11.62 -4.15
C PHE A 149 -21.50 11.71 -3.12
N LEU A 150 -21.11 11.82 -1.86
CA LEU A 150 -22.01 11.82 -0.72
C LEU A 150 -22.34 13.26 -0.33
N GLN A 151 -23.54 13.49 0.21
CA GLN A 151 -24.00 14.83 0.59
C GLN A 151 -23.10 15.49 1.65
N GLU A 152 -22.48 14.69 2.50
CA GLU A 152 -21.56 15.09 3.56
C GLU A 152 -20.09 15.19 3.07
N GLY A 153 -19.86 15.09 1.75
CA GLY A 153 -18.57 15.33 1.10
C GLY A 153 -17.65 14.11 1.01
N GLY A 154 -18.08 12.94 1.47
CA GLY A 154 -17.37 11.69 1.20
C GLY A 154 -17.54 11.23 -0.25
N THR A 155 -16.73 10.25 -0.66
CA THR A 155 -16.79 9.64 -1.98
C THR A 155 -16.66 8.13 -1.86
N TRP A 156 -17.53 7.39 -2.54
CA TRP A 156 -17.39 5.94 -2.72
C TRP A 156 -17.12 5.62 -4.19
N VAL A 157 -16.16 4.73 -4.43
CA VAL A 157 -15.75 4.30 -5.77
C VAL A 157 -16.02 2.80 -5.92
N GLU A 158 -16.76 2.44 -6.95
CA GLU A 158 -17.19 1.07 -7.22
C GLU A 158 -15.98 0.12 -7.40
N GLY A 159 -16.01 -0.99 -6.67
CA GLY A 159 -14.93 -1.98 -6.64
C GLY A 159 -13.65 -1.50 -5.92
N ILE A 160 -13.69 -0.36 -5.22
CA ILE A 160 -12.58 0.19 -4.43
C ILE A 160 -13.02 0.48 -2.98
N GLY A 161 -14.18 1.12 -2.78
CA GLY A 161 -14.66 1.55 -1.46
C GLY A 161 -14.57 3.06 -1.28
N ALA A 162 -14.47 3.53 -0.04
CA ALA A 162 -14.41 4.96 0.27
C ALA A 162 -12.99 5.54 0.17
N GLU A 163 -12.87 6.75 -0.37
CA GLU A 163 -11.57 7.46 -0.53
C GLU A 163 -10.91 7.82 0.81
N TRP A 164 -11.67 7.83 1.90
CA TRP A 164 -11.18 8.09 3.25
C TRP A 164 -10.73 6.82 3.98
N GLY A 165 -10.83 5.66 3.32
CA GLY A 165 -10.45 4.34 3.83
C GLY A 165 -11.59 3.32 3.75
N LEU A 166 -11.26 2.05 3.57
CA LEU A 166 -12.20 0.96 3.27
C LEU A 166 -13.34 0.78 4.30
N LEU A 167 -13.10 1.15 5.56
CA LEU A 167 -14.12 1.08 6.62
C LEU A 167 -14.28 2.44 7.32
N SER A 168 -13.83 3.53 6.69
CA SER A 168 -13.81 4.86 7.30
C SER A 168 -15.16 5.59 7.20
N GLU A 169 -15.31 6.65 8.01
CA GLU A 169 -16.39 7.63 7.94
C GLU A 169 -16.76 8.04 6.50
N PRO A 170 -18.06 8.12 6.15
CA PRO A 170 -18.53 8.51 4.82
C PRO A 170 -18.59 10.03 4.60
N TRP A 171 -17.84 10.84 5.35
CA TRP A 171 -17.85 12.30 5.25
C TRP A 171 -16.46 12.90 5.40
N ILE A 172 -16.34 14.18 5.06
CA ILE A 172 -15.12 14.95 5.32
C ILE A 172 -14.98 15.15 6.83
N ASN A 173 -13.85 14.72 7.39
CA ASN A 173 -13.54 14.95 8.79
C ASN A 173 -13.14 16.42 9.01
N VAL A 174 -13.81 17.09 9.96
CA VAL A 174 -13.53 18.49 10.37
C VAL A 174 -12.77 18.58 11.70
N SER A 175 -12.30 17.45 12.24
CA SER A 175 -11.51 17.39 13.47
C SER A 175 -10.01 17.53 13.16
N ASN A 176 -9.17 17.44 14.20
CA ASN A 176 -7.71 17.52 14.08
C ASN A 176 -7.06 16.20 13.61
N TYR A 177 -7.79 15.37 12.87
CA TYR A 177 -7.25 14.17 12.24
C TYR A 177 -7.78 14.02 10.82
N GLN A 178 -7.07 13.28 9.99
CA GLN A 178 -7.49 12.95 8.65
C GLN A 178 -7.24 11.48 8.38
N ARG A 179 -8.20 10.79 7.76
CA ARG A 179 -7.98 9.45 7.22
C ARG A 179 -7.91 9.48 5.71
N ARG A 180 -7.19 8.55 5.11
CA ARG A 180 -7.12 8.41 3.65
C ARG A 180 -7.03 6.95 3.30
N LEU A 181 -7.68 6.56 2.21
CA LEU A 181 -7.22 5.42 1.43
C LEU A 181 -6.03 5.95 0.62
N GLU A 182 -4.81 5.57 0.98
CA GLU A 182 -3.64 5.99 0.20
C GLU A 182 -3.58 5.22 -1.11
N CYS A 183 -3.98 3.95 -1.09
CA CYS A 183 -3.86 3.08 -2.23
C CYS A 183 -4.80 1.89 -2.14
N MET A 184 -5.31 1.46 -3.29
CA MET A 184 -5.94 0.15 -3.46
C MET A 184 -5.32 -0.55 -4.67
N SER A 185 -4.88 -1.79 -4.47
CA SER A 185 -4.31 -2.63 -5.52
C SER A 185 -5.05 -3.95 -5.61
N LEU A 186 -5.06 -4.50 -6.82
CA LEU A 186 -5.54 -5.83 -7.13
C LEU A 186 -4.44 -6.56 -7.89
N ARG A 187 -3.94 -7.64 -7.30
CA ARG A 187 -2.72 -8.35 -7.72
C ARG A 187 -1.55 -7.36 -7.75
N ASP A 188 -0.84 -7.31 -8.87
CA ASP A 188 0.33 -6.45 -9.07
C ASP A 188 -0.04 -5.13 -9.77
N SER A 189 -1.28 -4.65 -9.63
CA SER A 189 -1.72 -3.37 -10.21
C SER A 189 -2.47 -2.50 -9.21
N THR A 190 -2.06 -1.24 -9.12
CA THR A 190 -2.73 -0.18 -8.38
C THR A 190 -3.92 0.31 -9.18
N HIS A 191 -5.08 0.40 -8.54
CA HIS A 191 -6.34 0.89 -9.09
C HIS A 191 -6.85 2.18 -8.39
N TYR A 192 -6.22 2.58 -7.29
CA TYR A 192 -6.41 3.87 -6.62
C TYR A 192 -5.08 4.32 -6.03
N PRO A 193 -4.70 5.61 -6.09
CA PRO A 193 -5.48 6.76 -6.55
C PRO A 193 -5.52 6.90 -8.08
N ALA A 194 -6.44 7.74 -8.59
CA ALA A 194 -6.68 7.93 -10.03
C ALA A 194 -5.45 8.42 -10.82
N ASP A 195 -4.54 9.12 -10.16
CA ASP A 195 -3.30 9.65 -10.73
C ASP A 195 -2.13 8.65 -10.70
N ASN A 196 -2.32 7.47 -10.12
CA ASN A 196 -1.30 6.42 -9.99
C ASN A 196 -1.82 5.01 -10.30
N ILE A 197 -2.66 4.89 -11.33
CA ILE A 197 -3.13 3.58 -11.82
C ILE A 197 -2.07 2.95 -12.72
N GLY A 198 -1.74 1.68 -12.46
CA GLY A 198 -0.73 0.96 -13.21
C GLY A 198 -0.05 -0.14 -12.39
N PRO A 199 1.10 -0.66 -12.88
CA PRO A 199 1.83 -1.71 -12.18
C PRO A 199 2.29 -1.28 -10.77
N GLY A 200 2.04 -2.13 -9.77
CA GLY A 200 2.37 -1.87 -8.36
C GLY A 200 1.37 -2.56 -7.42
N ALA A 201 1.81 -2.91 -6.20
CA ALA A 201 0.99 -3.64 -5.22
C ALA A 201 0.75 -2.82 -3.94
N CYS A 202 0.49 -1.51 -4.08
CA CYS A 202 0.35 -0.59 -2.94
C CYS A 202 1.46 -0.72 -1.88
N ALA A 203 2.69 -0.97 -2.32
CA ALA A 203 3.82 -1.12 -1.41
C ALA A 203 4.17 0.26 -0.81
N LEU A 204 3.89 0.46 0.47
CA LEU A 204 4.46 1.56 1.26
C LEU A 204 5.91 1.28 1.69
N ASP A 205 6.56 0.27 1.12
CA ASP A 205 7.95 -0.07 1.39
C ASP A 205 8.89 1.07 0.97
N ILE A 206 9.16 1.98 1.91
CA ILE A 206 10.34 2.85 1.93
C ILE A 206 11.60 2.07 2.32
N SER A 207 11.63 0.75 2.08
CA SER A 207 12.84 -0.04 2.18
C SER A 207 13.75 0.32 1.02
N VAL A 208 14.87 0.98 1.31
CA VAL A 208 15.98 1.08 0.35
C VAL A 208 16.51 -0.34 0.20
N GLY A 209 16.28 -0.96 -0.97
CA GLY A 209 16.85 -2.26 -1.27
C GLY A 209 18.36 -2.24 -0.96
N GLU A 210 18.84 -3.19 -0.16
CA GLU A 210 20.27 -3.43 -0.08
C GLU A 210 20.70 -3.95 -1.45
N ASP A 211 21.31 -3.08 -2.26
CA ASP A 211 22.04 -3.49 -3.45
C ASP A 211 23.20 -4.38 -2.99
N VAL A 212 22.93 -5.67 -2.83
CA VAL A 212 23.96 -6.69 -2.63
C VAL A 212 24.76 -6.73 -3.91
N LEU A 213 25.92 -6.07 -3.91
CA LEU A 213 26.83 -6.09 -5.05
C LEU A 213 27.10 -7.53 -5.49
N ALA A 214 26.50 -7.92 -6.60
CA ALA A 214 26.89 -9.09 -7.37
C ALA A 214 28.34 -8.85 -7.85
N GLY A 215 29.31 -9.41 -7.12
CA GLY A 215 30.74 -9.18 -7.36
C GLY A 215 31.61 -8.98 -6.11
N GLY A 216 31.02 -8.82 -4.92
CA GLY A 216 31.70 -9.04 -3.63
C GLY A 216 32.90 -8.13 -3.37
N ILE A 217 32.65 -6.95 -2.81
CA ILE A 217 33.73 -6.15 -2.18
C ILE A 217 34.32 -6.95 -1.02
N ARG A 218 35.66 -7.09 -1.00
CA ARG A 218 36.38 -7.82 0.04
C ARG A 218 37.26 -6.86 0.83
N LEU A 219 37.17 -6.95 2.16
CA LEU A 219 38.07 -6.31 3.11
C LEU A 219 38.91 -7.38 3.79
N TYR A 220 40.23 -7.31 3.66
CA TYR A 220 41.13 -8.30 4.27
C TYR A 220 42.52 -7.70 4.57
N PRO A 221 43.24 -8.15 5.60
CA PRO A 221 42.79 -9.12 6.60
C PRO A 221 41.75 -8.50 7.55
N ASN A 222 40.85 -9.33 8.07
CA ASN A 222 39.94 -8.98 9.15
C ASN A 222 39.88 -10.18 10.13
N PRO A 223 40.43 -10.07 11.36
CA PRO A 223 41.01 -8.88 11.98
C PRO A 223 42.29 -8.34 11.32
N THR A 224 42.60 -7.05 11.51
CA THR A 224 43.83 -6.39 11.06
C THR A 224 44.74 -6.03 12.26
N PRO A 225 45.89 -6.71 12.42
CA PRO A 225 46.83 -6.48 13.53
C PRO A 225 47.81 -5.33 13.29
N ASP A 226 48.01 -4.93 12.04
CA ASP A 226 48.89 -3.81 11.64
C ASP A 226 48.11 -2.54 11.26
N GLY A 227 46.78 -2.59 11.30
CA GLY A 227 45.89 -1.50 10.93
C GLY A 227 45.82 -1.26 9.42
N LEU A 228 46.33 -2.16 8.59
CA LEU A 228 46.22 -2.08 7.15
C LEU A 228 45.12 -3.03 6.68
N VAL A 229 44.16 -2.50 5.93
CA VAL A 229 43.06 -3.28 5.34
C VAL A 229 43.08 -3.11 3.84
N ARG A 230 43.18 -4.22 3.11
CA ARG A 230 43.05 -4.24 1.66
C ARG A 230 41.58 -4.28 1.29
N LEU A 231 41.19 -3.31 0.47
CA LEU A 231 39.89 -3.17 -0.14
C LEU A 231 40.00 -3.62 -1.59
N GLN A 232 39.38 -4.76 -1.92
CA GLN A 232 39.25 -5.24 -3.28
C GLN A 232 37.85 -4.92 -3.81
N VAL A 233 37.78 -4.21 -4.93
CA VAL A 233 36.55 -3.84 -5.62
C VAL A 233 36.49 -4.43 -7.04
N PRO A 234 35.29 -4.73 -7.58
CA PRO A 234 35.14 -5.35 -8.89
C PRO A 234 35.63 -4.51 -10.09
N ALA A 235 35.61 -3.18 -9.98
CA ALA A 235 35.94 -2.28 -11.08
C ALA A 235 36.84 -1.11 -10.64
N ALA A 236 37.86 -0.82 -11.44
CA ALA A 236 38.89 0.18 -11.17
C ALA A 236 38.40 1.65 -11.24
N SER A 237 37.23 1.90 -11.81
CA SER A 237 36.73 3.23 -12.19
C SER A 237 35.71 3.83 -11.20
N TRP A 238 35.57 3.27 -10.01
CA TRP A 238 34.65 3.83 -9.01
C TRP A 238 35.27 5.07 -8.37
N ASP A 239 34.65 6.23 -8.60
CA ASP A 239 34.81 7.37 -7.70
C ASP A 239 34.24 6.95 -6.33
N ARG A 240 35.14 6.80 -5.35
CA ARG A 240 34.85 6.12 -4.10
C ARG A 240 35.17 6.97 -2.90
N THR A 241 34.18 7.10 -2.03
CA THR A 241 34.35 7.65 -0.70
C THR A 241 34.34 6.51 0.31
N VAL A 242 35.40 6.41 1.12
CA VAL A 242 35.47 5.45 2.23
C VAL A 242 35.46 6.22 3.53
N ARG A 243 34.55 5.84 4.43
CA ARG A 243 34.47 6.38 5.79
C ARG A 243 34.58 5.21 6.76
N VAL A 244 35.43 5.36 7.76
CA VAL A 244 35.51 4.42 8.86
C VAL A 244 34.87 5.06 10.07
N ILE A 245 33.99 4.32 10.73
CA ILE A 245 33.14 4.82 11.80
C ILE A 245 33.27 3.86 12.98
N THR A 246 33.40 4.39 14.18
CA THR A 246 33.31 3.61 15.43
C THR A 246 31.87 3.15 15.69
N THR A 247 31.67 2.21 16.61
CA THR A 247 30.33 1.72 16.99
C THR A 247 29.43 2.79 17.63
N ASP A 248 30.01 3.90 18.12
CA ASP A 248 29.29 5.07 18.65
C ASP A 248 29.14 6.20 17.62
N GLY A 249 29.45 5.95 16.33
CA GLY A 249 29.14 6.86 15.23
C GLY A 249 30.21 7.92 14.93
N ARG A 250 31.38 7.90 15.60
CA ARG A 250 32.47 8.86 15.33
C ARG A 250 33.27 8.44 14.09
N VAL A 251 33.59 9.40 13.22
CA VAL A 251 34.44 9.16 12.04
C VAL A 251 35.90 9.06 12.45
N VAL A 252 36.56 7.98 12.02
CA VAL A 252 37.99 7.77 12.20
C VAL A 252 38.74 8.36 11.01
N PRO A 253 39.77 9.20 11.22
CA PRO A 253 40.63 9.65 10.14
C PRO A 253 41.38 8.47 9.53
N THR A 254 41.21 8.23 8.24
CA THR A 254 41.87 7.15 7.51
C THR A 254 42.47 7.66 6.21
N GLN A 255 43.54 7.00 5.75
CA GLN A 255 44.14 7.28 4.45
C GLN A 255 43.91 6.10 3.51
N LEU A 256 43.51 6.41 2.27
CA LEU A 256 43.44 5.43 1.20
C LEU A 256 44.68 5.60 0.32
N THR A 257 45.38 4.50 0.07
CA THR A 257 46.54 4.45 -0.83
C THR A 257 46.31 3.41 -1.92
N GLY A 258 46.75 3.74 -3.14
CA GLY A 258 46.55 2.91 -4.34
C GLY A 258 45.45 3.43 -5.26
N THR A 259 45.42 2.90 -6.48
CA THR A 259 44.41 3.20 -7.52
C THR A 259 43.92 1.90 -8.15
N GLY A 260 42.72 1.91 -8.73
CA GLY A 260 42.15 0.74 -9.41
C GLY A 260 41.39 -0.23 -8.49
N THR A 261 41.46 -1.53 -8.79
CA THR A 261 40.65 -2.59 -8.16
C THR A 261 41.10 -2.98 -6.75
N GLU A 262 42.30 -2.56 -6.33
CA GLU A 262 42.83 -2.84 -5.00
C GLU A 262 43.39 -1.56 -4.38
N THR A 263 42.91 -1.22 -3.18
CA THR A 263 43.43 -0.10 -2.38
C THR A 263 43.67 -0.52 -0.95
N THR A 264 44.61 0.15 -0.29
CA THR A 264 44.90 -0.05 1.12
C THR A 264 44.29 1.08 1.93
N LEU A 265 43.45 0.71 2.90
CA LEU A 265 42.90 1.56 3.94
C LEU A 265 43.81 1.50 5.16
N ASP A 266 44.46 2.62 5.48
CA ASP A 266 45.32 2.77 6.65
C ASP A 266 44.50 3.25 7.86
N MET A 267 44.43 2.38 8.85
CA MET A 267 43.78 2.55 10.15
C MET A 267 44.78 2.42 11.31
N LYS A 268 46.09 2.62 11.08
CA LYS A 268 47.12 2.48 12.13
C LYS A 268 46.92 3.41 13.32
N SER A 269 46.36 4.59 13.08
CA SER A 269 46.03 5.57 14.12
C SER A 269 44.77 5.22 14.92
N ALA A 270 43.98 4.24 14.46
CA ALA A 270 42.78 3.79 15.14
C ALA A 270 43.16 2.86 16.32
N PRO A 271 42.57 3.07 17.51
CA PRO A 271 42.71 2.14 18.63
C PRO A 271 42.24 0.71 18.27
N PRO A 272 42.63 -0.31 19.05
CA PRO A 272 42.01 -1.63 18.95
C PRO A 272 40.49 -1.55 19.18
N GLY A 273 39.70 -2.21 18.34
CA GLY A 273 38.24 -2.13 18.41
C GLY A 273 37.50 -2.61 17.17
N LEU A 274 36.16 -2.52 17.25
CA LEU A 274 35.24 -2.81 16.16
C LEU A 274 34.93 -1.54 15.38
N TYR A 275 35.03 -1.61 14.05
CA TYR A 275 34.80 -0.50 13.15
C TYR A 275 33.84 -0.87 12.03
N VAL A 276 33.04 0.10 11.63
CA VAL A 276 32.15 0.03 10.46
C VAL A 276 32.81 0.80 9.32
N VAL A 277 33.11 0.11 8.24
CA VAL A 277 33.62 0.68 6.99
C VAL A 277 32.43 0.91 6.07
N TYR A 278 32.15 2.19 5.82
CA TYR A 278 31.16 2.67 4.87
C TYR A 278 31.86 3.01 3.55
N LEU A 279 31.42 2.37 2.48
CA LEU A 279 31.92 2.59 1.14
C LEU A 279 30.80 3.16 0.27
N GLN A 280 31.06 4.27 -0.39
CA GLN A 280 30.18 4.84 -1.40
C GLN A 280 30.90 4.88 -2.75
N ALA A 281 30.26 4.35 -3.79
CA ALA A 281 30.77 4.34 -5.16
C ALA A 281 29.66 4.80 -6.11
N GLY A 282 29.70 6.07 -6.53
CA GLY A 282 28.56 6.72 -7.19
C GLY A 282 27.32 6.78 -6.28
N GLU A 283 26.18 6.29 -6.76
CA GLU A 283 24.94 6.18 -5.98
C GLU A 283 24.90 4.97 -5.04
N ARG A 284 25.86 4.03 -5.20
CA ARG A 284 25.85 2.76 -4.46
C ARG A 284 26.55 2.89 -3.11
N ARG A 285 26.01 2.19 -2.11
CA ARG A 285 26.49 2.22 -0.73
C ARG A 285 26.70 0.80 -0.22
N LEU A 286 27.77 0.58 0.54
CA LEU A 286 28.08 -0.71 1.14
C LEU A 286 28.67 -0.53 2.54
N VAL A 287 28.28 -1.43 3.44
CA VAL A 287 28.72 -1.45 4.83
C VAL A 287 29.42 -2.77 5.13
N ARG A 288 30.58 -2.71 5.77
CA ARG A 288 31.33 -3.88 6.26
C ARG A 288 31.93 -3.61 7.62
N THR A 289 32.13 -4.66 8.38
CA THR A 289 32.75 -4.58 9.71
C THR A 289 34.21 -5.01 9.65
N VAL A 290 35.08 -4.28 10.34
CA VAL A 290 36.52 -4.57 10.47
C VAL A 290 36.90 -4.55 11.95
N VAL A 291 37.71 -5.51 12.37
CA VAL A 291 38.27 -5.58 13.73
C VAL A 291 39.74 -5.16 13.69
N ARG A 292 40.11 -4.11 14.43
CA ARG A 292 41.49 -3.69 14.68
C ARG A 292 41.98 -4.34 15.98
N GLN A 293 43.13 -5.02 15.94
CA GLN A 293 43.77 -5.62 17.12
C GLN A 293 44.89 -4.77 17.70
#